data_AF-K9AS82-F1
#
_entry.id   AF-K9AS82-F1
#
_cell.length_a   1.000
_cell.length_b   1.000
_cell.length_c   1.000
_cell.angle_alpha   90.00
_cell.angle_beta   90.00
_cell.angle_gamma   90.00
#
_symmetry.space_group_name_H-M   'P 1'
#
loop_
_entity.id
_entity.type
_entity.pdbx_description
1 polymer ?
#
loop_
_entity_poly.entity_id
_entity_poly.type
_entity_poly.pdbx_seq_one_letter_code
_entity_poly.pdbx_strand_id
1 'polypeptide(L)'
;MFRDLGFYIFGHQLDKFIQYFIFELLIITLLAVIATIFLKKAWVIFAVVIVLNLIDITIIANFDAGGQGIGAFFKNWFTLFLAKLFPMFYEILLAMLITNLPFMRKKFNLA
;
A
#
# COMPACT_ATOMS: atom_id res chain seq x y z
N MET A 1 1.76 0.89 10.29
CA MET A 1 1.64 2.29 9.83
C MET A 1 0.22 2.57 9.38
N PHE A 2 -0.31 1.87 8.38
CA PHE A 2 -1.68 2.12 7.94
C PHE A 2 -2.73 1.59 8.92
N ARG A 3 -2.44 0.52 9.65
CA ARG A 3 -3.29 0.05 10.76
C ARG A 3 -3.50 1.14 11.82
N ASP A 4 -2.45 1.86 12.14
CA ASP A 4 -2.48 2.93 13.15
C ASP A 4 -3.24 4.14 12.61
N LEU A 5 -3.01 4.50 11.34
CA LEU A 5 -3.78 5.54 10.65
C LEU A 5 -5.29 5.22 10.63
N GLY A 6 -5.66 3.97 10.33
CA GLY A 6 -7.05 3.51 10.37
C GLY A 6 -7.65 3.63 11.77
N PHE A 7 -6.89 3.22 12.80
CA PHE A 7 -7.32 3.37 14.19
C PHE A 7 -7.56 4.84 14.56
N TYR A 8 -6.68 5.76 14.16
CA TYR A 8 -6.84 7.19 14.43
C TYR A 8 -8.07 7.80 13.72
N ILE A 9 -8.43 7.32 12.53
CA ILE A 9 -9.56 7.84 11.76
C ILE A 9 -10.89 7.27 12.26
N PHE A 10 -10.95 5.97 12.53
CA PHE A 10 -12.19 5.26 12.86
C PHE A 10 -12.40 5.03 14.35
N GLY A 11 -11.40 5.33 15.20
CA GLY A 11 -11.47 5.16 16.65
C GLY A 11 -11.44 3.70 17.14
N HIS A 12 -11.27 2.74 16.23
CA HIS A 12 -11.18 1.31 16.54
C HIS A 12 -10.33 0.58 15.50
N GLN A 13 -9.90 -0.64 15.82
CA GLN A 13 -9.17 -1.47 14.85
C GLN A 13 -10.15 -1.96 13.79
N LEU A 14 -9.81 -1.71 12.52
CA LEU A 14 -10.55 -2.27 11.40
C LEU A 14 -10.30 -3.77 11.29
N ASP A 15 -11.33 -4.50 10.84
CA ASP A 15 -11.16 -5.89 10.43
C ASP A 15 -10.06 -5.99 9.37
N LYS A 16 -9.27 -7.08 9.39
CA LYS A 16 -8.12 -7.24 8.47
C LYS A 16 -8.52 -7.15 7.00
N PHE A 17 -9.72 -7.64 6.64
CA PHE A 17 -10.21 -7.53 5.27
C PHE A 17 -10.46 -6.07 4.91
N ILE A 18 -11.20 -5.33 5.75
CA ILE A 18 -11.52 -3.91 5.52
C ILE A 18 -10.24 -3.07 5.51
N GLN A 19 -9.32 -3.35 6.44
CA GLN A 19 -8.03 -2.69 6.54
C GLN A 19 -7.24 -2.82 5.22
N TYR A 20 -7.07 -4.03 4.69
CA TYR A 20 -6.22 -4.25 3.51
C TYR A 20 -6.93 -3.95 2.19
N PHE A 21 -8.18 -4.40 2.01
CA PHE A 21 -8.87 -4.31 0.72
C PHE A 21 -9.68 -3.04 0.50
N ILE A 22 -9.90 -2.23 1.54
CA ILE A 22 -10.67 -0.98 1.41
C ILE A 22 -9.79 0.20 1.82
N PHE A 23 -9.33 0.22 3.07
CA PHE A 23 -8.66 1.39 3.61
C PHE A 23 -7.26 1.59 3.01
N GLU A 24 -6.39 0.59 3.15
CA GLU A 24 -5.03 0.63 2.59
C GLU A 24 -5.06 0.74 1.07
N LEU A 25 -5.92 -0.04 0.43
CA LEU A 25 -6.15 0.02 -1.01
C LEU A 25 -6.41 1.45 -1.50
N LEU A 26 -7.36 2.17 -0.89
CA LEU A 26 -7.69 3.54 -1.30
C LEU A 26 -6.53 4.51 -1.06
N ILE A 27 -5.89 4.43 0.11
CA ILE A 27 -4.84 5.37 0.49
C ILE A 27 -3.58 5.17 -0.34
N ILE A 28 -3.13 3.91 -0.50
CA ILE A 28 -1.94 3.60 -1.27
C ILE A 28 -2.17 3.91 -2.76
N THR A 29 -3.36 3.60 -3.29
CA THR A 29 -3.73 3.99 -4.65
C THR A 29 -3.66 5.51 -4.84
N LEU A 30 -4.22 6.28 -3.91
CA LEU A 30 -4.21 7.74 -3.97
C LEU A 30 -2.77 8.28 -3.95
N LEU A 31 -1.92 7.79 -3.05
CA LEU A 31 -0.51 8.18 -2.96
C LEU A 31 0.26 7.84 -4.24
N ALA A 32 0.03 6.65 -4.81
CA ALA A 32 0.66 6.22 -6.06
C ALA A 32 0.23 7.10 -7.24
N VAL A 33 -1.06 7.45 -7.35
CA VAL A 33 -1.58 8.36 -8.36
C VAL A 33 -0.95 9.74 -8.22
N ILE A 34 -0.92 10.29 -7.00
CA ILE A 34 -0.32 11.60 -6.72
C ILE A 34 1.16 11.62 -7.12
N ALA A 35 1.94 10.62 -6.67
CA ALA A 35 3.36 10.52 -7.02
C ALA A 35 3.58 10.43 -8.54
N THR A 36 2.71 9.70 -9.24
CA THR A 36 2.77 9.56 -10.71
C THR A 36 2.44 10.87 -11.42
N ILE A 37 1.51 11.66 -10.90
CA ILE A 37 1.20 13.00 -11.42
C ILE A 37 2.42 13.93 -11.32
N PHE A 38 3.13 13.90 -10.19
CA PHE A 38 4.31 14.75 -9.99
C PHE A 38 5.51 14.30 -10.82
N LEU A 39 5.77 12.98 -10.87
CA LEU A 39 6.96 12.42 -11.51
C LEU A 39 6.75 12.10 -13.01
N LYS A 40 5.50 12.10 -13.49
CA LYS A 40 5.10 11.88 -14.89
C LYS A 40 5.62 10.59 -15.52
N LYS A 41 5.83 9.56 -14.70
CA LYS A 41 6.40 8.26 -15.12
C LYS A 41 5.52 7.13 -14.61
N ALA A 42 4.98 6.31 -15.50
CA ALA A 42 4.06 5.22 -15.13
C ALA A 42 4.66 4.17 -14.19
N TRP A 43 5.96 3.88 -14.30
CA TRP A 43 6.63 2.91 -13.41
C TRP A 43 6.67 3.36 -11.95
N VAL A 44 6.47 4.66 -11.67
CA VAL A 44 6.40 5.20 -10.30
C VAL A 44 5.27 4.56 -9.52
N ILE A 45 4.17 4.18 -10.18
CA ILE A 45 3.06 3.46 -9.54
C ILE A 45 3.57 2.20 -8.87
N PHE A 46 4.30 1.35 -9.62
CA PHE A 46 4.86 0.11 -9.10
C PHE A 46 5.83 0.38 -7.95
N ALA A 47 6.74 1.35 -8.13
CA ALA A 47 7.72 1.69 -7.11
C ALA A 47 7.06 2.14 -5.80
N VAL A 48 6.09 3.05 -5.87
CA VAL A 48 5.40 3.58 -4.69
C VAL A 48 4.58 2.51 -3.99
N VAL A 49 3.77 1.75 -4.74
CA VAL A 49 2.92 0.71 -4.15
C VAL A 49 3.76 -0.38 -3.47
N ILE A 50 4.81 -0.87 -4.13
CA ILE A 50 5.69 -1.91 -3.57
C ILE A 50 6.41 -1.38 -2.34
N VAL A 51 7.01 -0.19 -2.41
CA VAL A 51 7.79 0.38 -1.29
C VAL A 51 6.90 0.63 -0.07
N LEU A 52 5.72 1.23 -0.24
CA LEU A 52 4.81 1.50 0.87
C LEU A 52 4.34 0.21 1.55
N ASN A 53 4.02 -0.82 0.77
CA ASN A 53 3.64 -2.12 1.33
C ASN A 53 4.79 -2.80 2.07
N LEU A 54 6.00 -2.82 1.49
CA LEU A 54 7.16 -3.42 2.13
C LEU A 54 7.51 -2.71 3.45
N ILE A 55 7.43 -1.38 3.48
CA ILE A 55 7.64 -0.60 4.71
C ILE A 55 6.58 -0.99 5.75
N ASP A 56 5.29 -1.01 5.38
CA ASP A 56 4.25 -1.32 6.34
C ASP A 56 4.34 -2.77 6.87
N ILE A 57 4.61 -3.75 6.00
CA ILE A 57 4.88 -5.14 6.40
C ILE A 57 6.05 -5.21 7.37
N THR A 58 7.14 -4.50 7.07
CA THR A 58 8.35 -4.50 7.90
C THR A 58 8.08 -3.90 9.29
N ILE A 59 7.33 -2.81 9.35
CA ILE A 59 6.93 -2.19 10.61
C ILE A 59 6.05 -3.13 11.43
N ILE A 60 5.03 -3.74 10.81
CA ILE A 60 4.12 -4.67 11.50
C ILE A 60 4.87 -5.92 11.96
N ALA A 61 5.69 -6.53 11.10
CA ALA A 61 6.45 -7.72 11.45
C ALA A 61 7.42 -7.48 12.59
N ASN A 62 8.06 -6.31 12.65
CA ASN A 62 8.93 -5.92 13.75
C ASN A 62 8.14 -5.72 15.06
N PHE A 63 7.00 -5.02 14.99
CA PHE A 63 6.12 -4.82 16.13
C PHE A 63 5.60 -6.16 16.70
N ASP A 64 5.11 -7.04 15.83
CA ASP A 64 4.54 -8.34 16.22
C ASP A 64 5.64 -9.33 16.70
N ALA A 65 6.89 -9.15 16.26
CA ALA A 65 8.02 -9.95 16.71
C ALA A 65 8.67 -9.44 18.00
N GLY A 66 8.15 -8.37 18.63
CA GLY A 66 8.74 -7.65 19.77
C GLY A 66 9.36 -8.56 20.84
N GLY A 67 10.67 -8.78 20.73
CA GLY A 67 11.48 -9.57 21.67
C GLY A 67 11.65 -11.07 21.36
N GLN A 68 10.99 -11.62 20.34
CA GLN A 68 11.01 -13.05 20.00
C GLN A 68 12.17 -13.47 19.07
N GLY A 69 13.04 -12.53 18.71
CA GLY A 69 14.22 -12.76 17.88
C GLY A 69 13.96 -12.74 16.37
N ILE A 70 15.03 -12.88 15.58
CA ILE A 70 15.01 -12.65 14.13
C ILE A 70 14.18 -13.69 13.36
N GLY A 71 14.06 -14.92 13.87
CA GLY A 71 13.25 -15.97 13.25
C GLY A 71 11.75 -15.66 13.28
N ALA A 72 11.25 -15.11 14.39
CA ALA A 72 9.86 -14.67 14.51
C ALA A 72 9.57 -13.49 13.57
N PHE A 73 10.52 -12.56 13.45
CA PHE A 73 10.44 -11.46 12.49
C PHE A 73 10.28 -11.98 11.05
N PHE A 74 11.15 -12.87 10.58
CA PHE A 74 11.06 -13.39 9.21
C PHE A 74 9.78 -14.15 8.93
N LYS A 75 9.31 -14.97 9.90
CA LYS A 75 8.03 -15.68 9.77
C LYS A 75 6.85 -14.71 9.64
N ASN A 76 6.78 -13.70 10.51
CA ASN A 76 5.71 -12.71 10.48
C ASN A 76 5.77 -11.87 9.21
N TRP A 77 6.96 -11.43 8.82
CA TRP A 77 7.20 -10.67 7.60
C TRP A 77 6.74 -11.43 6.36
N PHE A 78 7.13 -12.70 6.22
CA PHE A 78 6.76 -13.51 5.06
C PHE A 78 5.25 -13.78 5.00
N THR A 79 4.64 -14.04 6.15
CA THR A 79 3.18 -14.27 6.24
C THR A 79 2.40 -13.01 5.86
N LEU A 80 2.82 -11.85 6.36
CA LEU A 80 2.21 -10.56 6.03
C LEU A 80 2.44 -10.20 4.56
N PHE A 81 3.63 -10.47 4.01
CA PHE A 81 3.93 -10.26 2.60
C PHE A 81 2.96 -11.04 1.71
N LEU A 82 2.76 -12.33 2.00
CA LEU A 82 1.79 -13.15 1.25
C LEU A 82 0.36 -12.63 1.40
N ALA A 83 -0.05 -12.21 2.60
CA ALA A 83 -1.38 -11.64 2.83
C ALA A 83 -1.61 -10.33 2.05
N LYS A 84 -0.55 -9.56 1.80
CA LYS A 84 -0.62 -8.28 1.10
C LYS A 84 -0.40 -8.35 -0.41
N LEU A 85 0.02 -9.48 -0.97
CA LEU A 85 0.23 -9.63 -2.43
C LEU A 85 -1.04 -9.31 -3.23
N PHE A 86 -2.19 -9.82 -2.80
CA PHE A 86 -3.47 -9.58 -3.48
C PHE A 86 -3.92 -8.12 -3.39
N PRO A 87 -3.99 -7.50 -2.19
CA PRO A 87 -4.26 -6.07 -2.06
C PRO A 87 -3.31 -5.19 -2.90
N MET A 88 -2.01 -5.48 -2.86
CA MET A 88 -0.98 -4.76 -3.61
C MET A 88 -1.20 -4.83 -5.14
N PHE A 89 -1.64 -5.98 -5.64
CA PHE A 89 -2.01 -6.12 -7.05
C PHE A 89 -3.18 -5.18 -7.41
N TYR A 90 -4.22 -5.11 -6.58
CA TYR A 90 -5.35 -4.22 -6.83
C TYR A 90 -5.00 -2.73 -6.69
N GLU A 91 -4.11 -2.37 -5.79
CA GLU A 91 -3.57 -1.01 -5.66
C GLU A 91 -2.87 -0.57 -6.94
N ILE A 92 -2.00 -1.42 -7.50
CA ILE A 92 -1.34 -1.17 -8.78
C ILE A 92 -2.38 -1.06 -9.90
N LEU A 93 -3.31 -2.01 -9.99
CA LEU A 93 -4.32 -2.05 -11.04
C LEU A 93 -5.19 -0.79 -11.02
N LEU A 94 -5.65 -0.36 -9.86
CA LEU A 94 -6.48 0.83 -9.69
C LEU A 94 -5.70 2.11 -9.98
N ALA A 95 -4.46 2.24 -9.49
CA ALA A 95 -3.63 3.39 -9.77
C ALA A 95 -3.32 3.51 -11.27
N MET A 96 -3.06 2.39 -11.94
CA MET A 96 -2.88 2.31 -13.39
C MET A 96 -4.17 2.68 -14.14
N LEU A 97 -5.34 2.18 -13.71
CA LEU A 97 -6.62 2.51 -14.31
C LEU A 97 -6.89 4.02 -14.24
N ILE A 98 -6.72 4.61 -13.05
CA ILE A 98 -6.96 6.04 -12.82
C ILE A 98 -6.01 6.88 -13.67
N THR A 99 -4.71 6.60 -13.63
CA THR A 99 -3.69 7.39 -14.37
C THR A 99 -3.82 7.25 -15.89
N ASN A 100 -4.30 6.11 -16.39
CA ASN A 100 -4.52 5.89 -17.83
C ASN A 100 -5.84 6.48 -18.35
N LEU A 101 -6.72 7.02 -17.50
CA LEU A 101 -7.92 7.69 -17.97
C LEU A 101 -7.55 8.84 -18.95
N PRO A 102 -8.27 9.01 -20.07
CA PRO A 102 -7.95 10.03 -21.08
C PRO A 102 -7.86 11.44 -20.50
N PHE A 103 -8.74 11.75 -19.53
CA PHE A 103 -8.72 13.02 -18.81
C PHE A 103 -7.44 13.21 -17.98
N MET A 104 -6.99 12.16 -17.28
CA MET A 104 -5.79 12.22 -16.45
C MET A 104 -4.54 12.38 -17.31
N ARG A 105 -4.41 11.60 -18.39
CA ARG A 105 -3.28 11.71 -19.32
C ARG A 105 -3.21 13.09 -19.98
N LYS A 106 -4.34 13.62 -20.45
CA LYS A 106 -4.40 14.94 -21.10
C LYS A 106 -4.14 16.09 -20.14
N LYS A 107 -4.69 16.04 -18.91
CA LYS A 107 -4.58 17.13 -17.93
C LYS A 107 -3.19 17.20 -17.29
N PHE A 108 -2.59 16.05 -17.00
CA PHE A 108 -1.33 15.98 -16.26
C PHE A 108 -0.12 15.63 -17.13
N ASN A 109 -0.32 15.48 -18.45
CA ASN A 109 0.70 15.12 -19.42
C ASN A 109 1.45 13.84 -19.01
N LEU A 110 0.67 12.80 -18.70
CA LEU A 110 1.18 11.49 -18.32
C LEU A 110 1.54 10.70 -19.59
N ALA A 111 2.83 10.38 -19.73
CA ALA A 111 3.37 9.58 -20.82
C ALA A 111 2.93 8.12 -20.71
#